data_AF-A0A402B8I0-F1
#
_entry.id   AF-A0A402B8I0-F1
#
_cell.length_a   1.000
_cell.length_b   1.000
_cell.length_c   1.000
_cell.angle_alpha   90.00
_cell.angle_beta   90.00
_cell.angle_gamma   90.00
#
_symmetry.space_group_name_H-M   'P 1'
#
loop_
_entity.id
_entity.type
_entity.pdbx_description
1 polymer ?
#
loop_
_entity_poly.entity_id
_entity_poly.type
_entity_poly.pdbx_seq_one_letter_code
_entity_poly.pdbx_strand_id
1 'polypeptide(L)'
;MHNKQGELVNFGWIYQPLVDVGQSYGIKGHVYKTLSIEDICSLLLTGALVIASVSDEIGERNGTPITHKGGHVVLVHGFEWSHQECQTLLIHNSSGRFPELQENAVIPYDRFAAAFAGRGFAFWSVGKNDRSG
;
A
#
# COMPACT_ATOMS: atom_id res chain seq x y z
N MET A 1 -6.23 -20.18 -2.86
CA MET A 1 -7.68 -20.29 -3.09
C MET A 1 -7.90 -20.86 -4.50
N HIS A 2 -9.00 -21.57 -4.76
CA HIS A 2 -9.26 -22.09 -6.11
C HIS A 2 -9.94 -21.04 -6.98
N ASN A 3 -9.51 -20.87 -8.23
CA ASN A 3 -10.29 -20.08 -9.21
C ASN A 3 -11.57 -20.82 -9.61
N LYS A 4 -12.39 -20.20 -10.47
CA LYS A 4 -13.63 -20.80 -10.99
C LYS A 4 -13.40 -22.11 -11.76
N GLN A 5 -12.15 -22.42 -12.12
CA GLN A 5 -11.71 -23.63 -12.80
C GLN A 5 -11.12 -24.68 -11.85
N GLY A 6 -11.07 -24.43 -10.54
CA GLY A 6 -10.56 -25.39 -9.56
C GLY A 6 -9.04 -25.44 -9.43
N GLU A 7 -8.31 -24.51 -10.04
CA GLU A 7 -6.84 -24.46 -9.95
C GLU A 7 -6.40 -23.79 -8.65
N LEU A 8 -5.38 -24.35 -7.98
CA LEU A 8 -4.74 -23.72 -6.83
C LEU A 8 -4.09 -22.42 -7.29
N VAL A 9 -4.76 -21.30 -7.04
CA VAL A 9 -4.19 -19.98 -7.33
C VAL A 9 -3.73 -19.35 -6.03
N ASN A 10 -2.44 -19.04 -6.00
CA ASN A 10 -1.85 -18.23 -4.94
C ASN A 10 -2.18 -16.76 -5.19
N PHE A 11 -3.45 -16.40 -5.07
CA PHE A 11 -3.83 -15.00 -4.96
C PHE A 11 -3.44 -14.54 -3.57
N GLY A 12 -2.43 -13.68 -3.48
CA GLY A 12 -2.38 -12.69 -2.39
C GLY A 12 -3.71 -11.92 -2.32
N TRP A 13 -3.91 -11.15 -1.25
CA TRP A 13 -5.17 -10.46 -0.95
C TRP A 13 -5.88 -9.89 -2.19
N ILE A 14 -7.11 -10.34 -2.44
CA ILE A 14 -7.97 -9.78 -3.50
C ILE A 14 -8.42 -8.40 -2.98
N TYR A 15 -8.01 -7.33 -3.67
CA TYR A 15 -8.16 -5.96 -3.17
C TYR A 15 -9.61 -5.54 -2.92
N GLN A 16 -10.55 -5.95 -3.79
CA GLN A 16 -11.96 -5.55 -3.69
C GLN A 16 -12.65 -6.14 -2.44
N PRO A 17 -12.57 -7.46 -2.16
CA PRO A 17 -13.09 -8.02 -0.91
C PRO A 17 -12.58 -7.33 0.36
N LEU A 18 -11.32 -6.88 0.39
CA LEU A 18 -10.79 -6.19 1.57
C LEU A 18 -11.41 -4.79 1.74
N VAL A 19 -11.62 -4.07 0.63
CA VAL A 19 -12.37 -2.82 0.65
C VAL A 19 -13.81 -3.04 1.09
N ASP A 20 -14.47 -4.10 0.59
CA ASP A 20 -15.84 -4.45 0.95
C ASP A 20 -15.96 -4.75 2.46
N VAL A 21 -14.99 -5.46 3.04
CA VAL A 21 -14.91 -5.70 4.50
C VAL A 21 -14.77 -4.36 5.23
N GLY A 22 -13.85 -3.49 4.83
CA GLY A 22 -13.71 -2.16 5.45
C GLY A 22 -15.02 -1.36 5.41
N GLN A 23 -15.71 -1.36 4.27
CA GLN A 23 -17.00 -0.71 4.10
C GLN A 23 -18.09 -1.29 5.01
N SER A 24 -18.08 -2.59 5.28
CA SER A 24 -19.00 -3.21 6.25
C SER A 24 -18.81 -2.70 7.69
N TYR A 25 -17.63 -2.16 8.01
CA TYR A 25 -17.33 -1.49 9.30
C TYR A 25 -17.50 0.04 9.23
N GLY A 26 -18.09 0.57 8.16
CA GLY A 26 -18.29 1.99 7.96
C GLY A 26 -17.00 2.75 7.63
N ILE A 27 -15.99 2.06 7.08
CA ILE A 27 -14.76 2.69 6.57
C ILE A 27 -14.92 2.93 5.07
N LYS A 28 -14.77 4.19 4.64
CA LYS A 28 -14.78 4.51 3.21
C LYS A 28 -13.52 3.94 2.58
N GLY A 29 -13.65 3.21 1.46
CA GLY A 29 -12.50 2.68 0.74
C GLY A 29 -12.71 2.59 -0.77
N HIS A 30 -11.61 2.59 -1.52
CA HIS A 30 -11.60 2.52 -2.99
C HIS A 30 -10.39 1.75 -3.51
N VAL A 31 -10.59 0.92 -4.53
CA VAL A 31 -9.51 0.16 -5.21
C VAL A 31 -9.04 0.91 -6.46
N TYR A 32 -7.73 1.15 -6.53
CA TYR A 32 -7.06 1.76 -7.67
C TYR A 32 -6.31 0.70 -8.47
N LYS A 33 -6.80 0.42 -9.69
CA LYS A 33 -6.14 -0.53 -10.63
C LYS A 33 -4.92 0.06 -11.32
N THR A 34 -4.86 1.38 -11.38
CA THR A 34 -3.74 2.17 -11.89
C THR A 34 -3.52 3.30 -10.88
N LEU A 35 -2.31 3.38 -10.35
CA LEU A 35 -1.94 4.32 -9.29
C LEU A 35 -0.46 4.67 -9.46
N SER A 36 -0.13 5.96 -9.51
CA SER A 36 1.25 6.46 -9.46
C SER A 36 1.69 6.74 -8.01
N ILE A 37 2.99 7.01 -7.80
CA ILE A 37 3.50 7.40 -6.47
C ILE A 37 2.96 8.78 -6.09
N GLU A 38 2.82 9.66 -7.07
CA GLU A 38 2.28 11.01 -6.93
C GLU A 38 0.78 10.97 -6.57
N ASP A 39 0.04 10.00 -7.11
CA ASP A 39 -1.35 9.74 -6.69
C ASP A 39 -1.39 9.27 -5.23
N ILE A 40 -0.46 8.42 -4.79
CA ILE A 40 -0.36 8.00 -3.38
C ILE A 40 -0.14 9.23 -2.50
N CYS A 41 0.83 10.09 -2.82
CA CYS A 41 1.06 11.34 -2.08
C CYS A 41 -0.20 12.21 -2.02
N SER A 42 -0.89 12.37 -3.15
CA SER A 42 -2.13 13.14 -3.23
C SER A 42 -3.24 12.55 -2.37
N LEU A 43 -3.39 11.22 -2.33
CA LEU A 43 -4.36 10.53 -1.48
C LEU A 43 -4.04 10.73 0.00
N LEU A 44 -2.77 10.63 0.40
CA LEU A 44 -2.35 10.87 1.79
C LEU A 44 -2.71 12.30 2.24
N LEU A 45 -2.58 13.31 1.37
CA LEU A 45 -3.01 14.68 1.65
C LEU A 45 -4.53 14.83 1.87
N THR A 46 -5.35 13.91 1.35
CA THR A 46 -6.79 13.88 1.62
C THR A 46 -7.14 13.23 2.96
N GLY A 47 -6.14 12.81 3.75
CA GLY A 47 -6.32 12.04 4.97
C GLY A 47 -6.57 10.55 4.71
N ALA A 48 -6.29 10.06 3.51
CA ALA A 48 -6.34 8.64 3.21
C ALA A 48 -5.14 7.91 3.85
N LEU A 49 -5.32 6.62 4.09
CA LEU A 49 -4.25 5.65 4.24
C LEU A 49 -4.25 4.76 3.00
N VAL A 50 -3.07 4.45 2.45
CA VAL A 50 -2.97 3.72 1.18
C VAL A 50 -2.29 2.38 1.41
N ILE A 51 -2.93 1.28 1.00
CA ILE A 51 -2.29 -0.02 0.92
C ILE A 51 -1.82 -0.23 -0.52
N ALA A 52 -0.50 -0.23 -0.70
CA ALA A 52 0.17 -0.33 -2.00
C ALA A 52 0.64 -1.77 -2.25
N SER A 53 0.48 -2.25 -3.49
CA SER A 53 1.06 -3.54 -3.87
C SER A 53 2.52 -3.38 -4.31
N VAL A 54 3.41 -4.06 -3.62
CA VAL A 54 4.87 -3.97 -3.79
C VAL A 54 5.47 -5.38 -3.84
N SER A 55 6.74 -5.50 -4.24
CA SER A 55 7.54 -6.71 -4.01
C SER A 55 7.81 -6.90 -2.51
N ASP A 56 7.89 -8.14 -2.04
CA ASP A 56 8.29 -8.45 -0.67
C ASP A 56 9.76 -8.07 -0.39
N GLU A 57 10.58 -7.97 -1.43
CA GLU A 57 11.98 -7.52 -1.37
C GLU A 57 12.11 -6.05 -0.91
N ILE A 58 11.02 -5.27 -0.88
CA ILE A 58 11.03 -3.90 -0.36
C ILE A 58 11.57 -3.86 1.09
N GLY A 59 11.32 -4.92 1.86
CA GLY A 59 11.76 -5.09 3.25
C GLY A 59 13.17 -5.66 3.43
N GLU A 60 13.96 -5.76 2.36
CA GLU A 60 15.38 -6.11 2.44
C GLU A 60 16.26 -4.89 2.70
N ARG A 61 17.45 -5.10 3.25
CA ARG A 61 18.42 -4.03 3.49
C ARG A 61 18.97 -3.44 2.19
N ASN A 62 19.44 -2.19 2.29
CA ASN A 62 20.06 -1.45 1.20
C ASN A 62 21.17 -2.27 0.52
N GLY A 63 21.20 -2.19 -0.82
CA GLY A 63 22.10 -2.96 -1.68
C GLY A 63 21.49 -4.25 -2.25
N THR A 64 20.40 -4.76 -1.66
CA THR A 64 19.65 -5.87 -2.25
C THR A 64 18.76 -5.34 -3.39
N PRO A 65 18.95 -5.79 -4.64
CA PRO A 65 18.17 -5.34 -5.77
C PRO A 65 16.73 -5.85 -5.67
N ILE A 66 15.80 -5.05 -6.20
CA ILE A 66 14.43 -5.50 -6.43
C ILE A 66 14.40 -6.24 -7.77
N THR A 67 13.92 -7.48 -7.77
CA THR A 67 13.92 -8.36 -8.94
C THR A 67 12.53 -8.51 -9.55
N HIS A 68 11.48 -8.18 -8.79
CA HIS A 68 10.10 -8.28 -9.25
C HIS A 68 9.21 -7.17 -8.64
N LYS A 69 7.95 -7.09 -9.08
CA LYS A 69 6.96 -6.11 -8.60
C LYS A 69 5.68 -6.80 -8.13
N GLY A 70 5.10 -6.32 -7.04
CA GLY A 70 3.87 -6.87 -6.47
C GLY A 70 4.07 -8.23 -5.81
N GLY A 71 2.97 -8.85 -5.39
CA GLY A 71 2.99 -10.10 -4.62
C GLY A 71 2.92 -9.87 -3.10
N HIS A 72 3.20 -8.64 -2.66
CA HIS A 72 3.09 -8.18 -1.28
C HIS A 72 2.27 -6.89 -1.18
N VAL A 73 1.83 -6.54 0.03
CA VAL A 73 1.12 -5.29 0.34
C VAL A 73 1.71 -4.61 1.57
N VAL A 74 1.85 -3.30 1.49
CA VAL A 74 2.33 -2.44 2.61
C VAL A 74 1.38 -1.28 2.81
N LEU A 75 1.25 -0.81 4.04
CA LEU A 75 0.49 0.39 4.38
C LEU A 75 1.40 1.61 4.27
N VAL A 76 1.15 2.48 3.31
CA VAL A 76 1.76 3.80 3.19
C VAL A 76 0.93 4.80 4.00
N HIS A 77 1.60 5.54 4.89
CA HIS A 77 0.94 6.48 5.79
C HIS A 77 1.59 7.87 5.83
N GLY A 78 2.70 8.06 5.11
CA GLY A 78 3.38 9.35 5.02
C GLY A 78 4.37 9.39 3.87
N PHE A 79 4.88 10.58 3.60
CA PHE A 79 5.91 10.81 2.60
C PHE A 79 6.71 12.07 2.97
N GLU A 80 7.94 12.15 2.48
CA GLU A 80 8.72 13.39 2.51
C GLU A 80 8.79 13.98 1.10
N TRP A 81 8.59 15.30 1.03
CA TRP A 81 8.56 16.06 -0.21
C TRP A 81 9.65 17.14 -0.18
N SER A 82 10.51 17.16 -1.19
CA SER A 82 11.56 18.17 -1.34
C SER A 82 11.88 18.36 -2.81
N HIS A 83 12.40 19.52 -3.18
CA HIS A 83 12.79 19.83 -4.57
C HIS A 83 11.68 19.55 -5.61
N GLN A 84 10.42 19.75 -5.21
CA GLN A 84 9.22 19.52 -6.04
C GLN A 84 8.96 18.04 -6.41
N GLU A 85 9.52 17.09 -5.66
CA GLU A 85 9.32 15.67 -5.87
C GLU A 85 9.25 14.88 -4.55
N CYS A 86 8.70 13.66 -4.61
CA CYS A 86 8.68 12.74 -3.47
C CYS A 86 10.07 12.12 -3.30
N GLN A 87 10.62 12.21 -2.09
CA GLN A 87 11.94 11.67 -1.76
C GLN A 87 11.84 10.31 -1.08
N THR A 88 10.90 10.18 -0.14
CA THR A 88 10.72 8.98 0.68
C THR A 88 9.24 8.72 0.94
N LEU A 89 8.91 7.45 1.15
CA LEU A 89 7.61 7.00 1.63
C LEU A 89 7.77 6.33 3.00
N LEU A 90 6.85 6.63 3.92
CA LEU A 90 6.78 5.99 5.23
C LEU A 90 5.76 4.86 5.18
N ILE A 91 6.20 3.65 5.54
CA ILE A 91 5.37 2.46 5.46
C ILE A 91 5.32 1.65 6.75
N HIS A 92 4.20 0.97 6.96
CA HIS A 92 4.13 -0.24 7.79
C HIS A 92 4.16 -1.47 6.89
N ASN A 93 5.12 -2.35 7.15
CA ASN A 93 5.38 -3.60 6.45
C ASN A 93 5.40 -4.75 7.47
N SER A 94 4.22 -5.27 7.80
CA SER A 94 4.05 -6.29 8.86
C SER A 94 4.79 -7.61 8.60
N SER A 95 5.22 -7.88 7.36
CA SER A 95 6.03 -9.06 7.03
C SER A 95 7.53 -8.75 6.90
N GLY A 96 7.96 -7.53 7.20
CA GLY A 96 9.37 -7.15 7.18
C GLY A 96 10.20 -8.07 8.08
N ARG A 97 11.38 -8.50 7.62
CA ARG A 97 12.24 -9.41 8.39
C ARG A 97 13.14 -8.67 9.39
N PHE A 98 13.32 -7.37 9.17
CA PHE A 98 14.14 -6.49 10.00
C PHE A 98 13.22 -5.51 10.74
N PRO A 99 13.37 -5.33 12.07
CA PRO A 99 12.51 -4.44 12.86
C PRO A 99 12.43 -3.01 12.30
N GLU A 100 13.56 -2.48 11.82
CA GLU A 100 13.66 -1.14 11.22
C GLU A 100 12.89 -1.00 9.88
N LEU A 101 12.51 -2.13 9.26
CA LEU A 101 11.73 -2.18 8.02
C LEU A 101 10.32 -2.72 8.23
N GLN A 102 9.84 -2.79 9.47
CA GLN A 102 8.47 -3.23 9.81
C GLN A 102 7.54 -2.06 10.11
N GLU A 103 7.92 -1.17 11.02
CA GLU A 103 7.05 -0.08 11.48
C GLU A 103 7.68 1.27 11.17
N ASN A 104 6.90 2.22 10.62
CA ASN A 104 7.36 3.55 10.24
C ASN A 104 8.65 3.50 9.39
N ALA A 105 8.76 2.48 8.54
CA ALA A 105 9.93 2.25 7.72
C ALA A 105 10.03 3.33 6.65
N VAL A 106 11.18 4.00 6.59
CA VAL A 106 11.46 5.06 5.61
C VAL A 106 12.07 4.43 4.37
N ILE A 107 11.32 4.42 3.27
CA ILE A 107 11.74 3.82 2.00
C ILE A 107 12.07 4.92 0.98
N PRO A 108 13.28 4.94 0.42
CA PRO A 108 13.63 5.87 -0.67
C PRO A 108 12.73 5.69 -1.90
N TYR A 109 12.44 6.78 -2.60
CA TYR A 109 11.62 6.79 -3.81
C TYR A 109 12.01 5.70 -4.80
N ASP A 110 13.29 5.61 -5.16
CA ASP A 110 13.78 4.65 -6.16
C ASP A 110 13.53 3.19 -5.75
N ARG A 111 13.72 2.88 -4.46
CA ARG A 111 13.45 1.53 -3.94
C ARG A 111 11.96 1.22 -4.00
N PHE A 112 11.12 2.19 -3.63
CA PHE A 112 9.66 2.03 -3.72
C PHE A 112 9.22 1.87 -5.18
N ALA A 113 9.69 2.72 -6.09
CA ALA A 113 9.37 2.70 -7.52
C ALA A 113 9.78 1.38 -8.21
N ALA A 114 10.93 0.83 -7.80
CA ALA A 114 11.39 -0.47 -8.27
C ALA A 114 10.50 -1.63 -7.80
N ALA A 115 9.93 -1.53 -6.59
CA ALA A 115 9.05 -2.56 -6.01
C ALA A 115 7.56 -2.40 -6.37
N PHE A 116 7.12 -1.17 -6.64
CA PHE A 116 5.71 -0.83 -6.76
C PHE A 116 5.07 -1.34 -8.05
N ALA A 117 3.92 -2.00 -7.87
CA ALA A 117 3.20 -2.66 -8.95
C ALA A 117 2.12 -1.77 -9.62
N GLY A 118 2.08 -0.48 -9.30
CA GLY A 118 1.18 0.51 -9.92
C GLY A 118 -0.29 0.37 -9.55
N ARG A 119 -0.59 -0.25 -8.40
CA ARG A 119 -1.96 -0.54 -7.94
C ARG A 119 -2.03 -0.63 -6.42
N GLY A 120 -3.21 -0.37 -5.88
CA GLY A 120 -3.44 -0.41 -4.44
C GLY A 120 -4.89 -0.08 -4.11
N PHE A 121 -5.14 0.24 -2.85
CA PHE A 121 -6.44 0.69 -2.38
C PHE A 121 -6.24 1.67 -1.24
N ALA A 122 -7.16 2.61 -1.11
CA ALA A 122 -7.12 3.63 -0.09
C ALA A 122 -8.32 3.50 0.84
N PHE A 123 -8.11 3.83 2.11
CA PHE A 123 -9.14 3.96 3.11
C PHE A 123 -9.12 5.36 3.71
N TRP A 124 -10.30 5.88 4.02
CA TRP A 124 -10.46 7.13 4.75
C TRP A 124 -11.15 6.85 6.07
N SER A 125 -10.69 7.52 7.12
CA SER A 125 -11.46 7.61 8.35
C SER A 125 -12.76 8.36 8.05
N VAL A 126 -13.90 7.75 8.37
CA VAL A 126 -15.17 8.48 8.36
C VAL A 126 -15.20 9.33 9.61
N GLY A 127 -15.21 10.65 9.44
CA GLY A 127 -15.22 11.61 10.55
C GLY A 127 -16.34 11.28 11.54
N LYS A 128 -16.12 11.55 12.83
CA LYS A 128 -17.11 11.32 13.90
C LYS A 128 -18.47 12.02 13.67
N ASN A 129 -18.57 12.96 12.74
CA ASN A 129 -19.79 13.70 12.41
C ASN A 129 -20.75 12.99 11.44
N ASP A 130 -20.35 11.91 10.78
CA ASP A 130 -21.22 11.19 9.81
C ASP A 130 -22.04 10.05 10.44
N ARG A 131 -21.99 9.88 11.78
CA ARG A 131 -22.74 8.84 12.51
C ARG A 131 -24.01 9.37 13.19
N SER A 132 -24.44 10.57 12.85
CA SER A 132 -25.71 11.15 13.29
C SER A 132 -26.60 11.39 12.07
N GLY A 133 -27.24 10.32 11.61
CA GLY A 133 -28.31 10.31 10.63
C GLY A 133 -29.31 9.22 11.00
#